data_AF-A0A8B8QQT8-F1
#
_entry.id   AF-A0A8B8QQT8-F1
#
_cell.length_a   1.000
_cell.length_b   1.000
_cell.length_c   1.000
_cell.angle_alpha   90.00
_cell.angle_beta   90.00
_cell.angle_gamma   90.00
#
_symmetry.space_group_name_H-M   'P 1'
#
loop_
_entity.id
_entity.type
_entity.pdbx_description
1 polymer ?
#
loop_
_entity_poly.entity_id
_entity_poly.type
_entity_poly.pdbx_seq_one_letter_code
_entity_poly.pdbx_strand_id
1 'polypeptide(L)'
;MEANVMRDAVEIEEEYVRLDLDSVSEQFDILPNAPYVLSGLDTLSPILVIDNKLKLIGHYEETIGTCIALTEEDFLYKRKQSSSYS
;
A
#
# COMPACT_ATOMS: atom_id res chain seq x y z
N MET A 1 -25.21 34.95 17.34
CA MET A 1 -24.61 34.63 16.04
C MET A 1 -24.02 33.25 16.22
N GLU A 2 -24.75 32.22 15.80
CA GLU A 2 -24.29 30.83 15.94
C GLU A 2 -23.29 30.56 14.82
N ALA A 3 -22.03 30.32 15.19
CA ALA A 3 -21.00 29.94 14.26
C ALA A 3 -21.25 28.48 13.86
N ASN A 4 -21.67 28.29 12.61
CA ASN A 4 -21.75 26.97 12.00
C ASN A 4 -20.36 26.31 12.11
N VAL A 5 -20.28 25.25 12.90
CA VAL A 5 -19.12 24.36 12.94
C VAL A 5 -19.04 23.71 11.56
N MET A 6 -18.15 24.22 10.70
CA MET A 6 -17.69 23.48 9.52
C MET A 6 -17.17 22.15 10.04
N ARG A 7 -17.95 21.09 9.83
CA ARG A 7 -17.45 19.73 9.88
C ARG A 7 -16.58 19.60 8.64
N ASP A 8 -15.32 20.00 8.79
CA ASP A 8 -14.27 19.67 7.86
C ASP A 8 -14.12 18.14 7.96
N ALA A 9 -14.90 17.43 7.13
CA ALA A 9 -14.59 16.06 6.81
C ALA A 9 -13.30 16.14 6.01
N VAL A 10 -12.16 16.07 6.70
CA VAL A 10 -10.85 15.93 6.07
C VAL A 10 -10.95 14.68 5.22
N GLU A 11 -11.09 14.85 3.90
CA GLU A 11 -10.94 13.76 2.95
C GLU A 11 -9.54 13.20 3.18
N ILE A 12 -9.46 12.01 3.76
CA ILE A 12 -8.19 11.33 3.97
C ILE A 12 -7.72 10.92 2.58
N GLU A 13 -6.79 11.68 2.00
CA GLU A 13 -6.16 11.30 0.75
C GLU A 13 -5.34 10.02 0.99
N GLU A 14 -5.65 8.96 0.24
CA GLU A 14 -4.91 7.70 0.29
C GLU A 14 -3.67 7.81 -0.60
N GLU A 15 -2.49 7.64 0.01
CA GLU A 15 -1.23 7.58 -0.71
C GLU A 15 -0.74 6.13 -0.80
N TYR A 16 -0.35 5.72 -2.02
CA TYR A 16 0.17 4.39 -2.29
C TYR A 16 1.62 4.47 -2.73
N VAL A 17 2.49 3.72 -2.06
CA VAL A 17 3.90 3.58 -2.42
C VAL A 17 4.20 2.14 -2.83
N ARG A 18 5.02 1.97 -3.87
CA ARG A 18 5.49 0.65 -4.29
C ARG A 18 6.73 0.27 -3.48
N LEU A 19 6.67 -0.90 -2.85
CA LEU A 19 7.83 -1.53 -2.21
C LEU A 19 8.37 -2.61 -3.15
N ASP A 20 9.61 -2.44 -3.59
CA ASP A 20 10.32 -3.47 -4.35
C ASP A 20 11.10 -4.37 -3.39
N LEU A 21 10.73 -5.66 -3.37
CA LEU A 21 11.33 -6.70 -2.52
C LEU A 21 11.99 -7.81 -3.36
N ASP A 22 12.16 -7.63 -4.66
CA ASP A 22 12.63 -8.68 -5.56
C ASP A 22 14.03 -9.16 -5.15
N SER A 23 14.92 -8.25 -4.76
CA SER A 23 16.30 -8.55 -4.32
C SER A 23 16.41 -9.42 -3.06
N VAL A 24 15.36 -9.47 -2.23
CA VAL A 24 15.36 -10.26 -0.98
C VAL A 24 14.52 -11.53 -1.07
N SER A 25 13.69 -11.64 -2.12
CA SER A 25 12.81 -12.79 -2.35
C SER A 25 13.55 -14.12 -2.51
N GLU A 26 14.78 -14.10 -3.05
CA GLU A 26 15.61 -15.30 -3.19
C GLU A 26 16.11 -15.85 -1.84
N GLN A 27 16.11 -15.02 -0.79
CA GLN A 27 16.70 -15.34 0.50
C GLN A 27 15.63 -15.61 1.56
N PHE A 28 14.41 -15.13 1.35
CA PHE A 28 13.34 -15.21 2.34
C PHE A 28 11.96 -15.27 1.71
N ASP A 29 11.19 -16.30 2.08
CA ASP A 29 9.78 -16.41 1.74
C ASP A 29 8.92 -15.58 2.69
N ILE A 30 8.20 -14.59 2.16
CA ILE A 30 7.21 -13.82 2.92
C ILE A 30 5.89 -14.62 2.93
N LEU A 31 5.54 -15.16 4.08
CA LEU A 31 4.29 -15.89 4.24
C LEU A 31 3.07 -14.96 4.08
N PRO A 32 1.95 -15.46 3.52
CA PRO A 32 0.70 -14.71 3.50
C PRO A 32 0.30 -14.26 4.91
N ASN A 33 -0.11 -13.00 5.05
CA ASN A 33 -0.49 -12.37 6.32
C ASN A 33 0.64 -12.31 7.37
N ALA A 34 1.91 -12.43 6.96
CA ALA A 34 3.02 -12.21 7.87
C ALA A 34 2.92 -10.80 8.51
N PRO A 35 3.04 -10.68 9.85
CA PRO A 35 2.97 -9.39 10.50
C PRO A 35 4.19 -8.55 10.10
N TYR A 36 3.99 -7.25 9.90
CA TYR A 36 5.07 -6.34 9.56
C TYR A 36 4.94 -5.01 10.28
N VAL A 37 6.07 -4.32 10.42
CA VAL A 37 6.17 -2.95 10.92
C VAL A 37 6.98 -2.13 9.93
N LEU A 38 6.37 -1.09 9.37
CA LEU A 38 7.02 -0.11 8.52
C LEU A 38 7.19 1.19 9.31
N SER A 39 8.42 1.71 9.37
CA SER A 39 8.78 2.85 10.21
C SER A 39 9.81 3.75 9.52
N GLY A 40 9.96 4.99 10.00
CA GLY A 40 10.93 5.94 9.45
C GLY A 40 10.61 6.39 8.02
N LEU A 41 9.32 6.45 7.66
CA LEU A 41 8.86 6.96 6.36
C LEU A 41 9.15 8.46 6.16
N ASP A 42 9.43 9.18 7.25
CA ASP A 42 9.86 10.56 7.31
C ASP A 42 11.39 10.74 7.19
N THR A 43 12.12 9.65 7.00
CA THR A 43 13.59 9.63 6.89
C THR A 43 14.02 9.20 5.49
N LEU A 44 15.30 9.38 5.14
CA LEU A 44 15.84 8.87 3.87
C LEU A 44 16.02 7.35 3.84
N SER A 45 15.86 6.66 4.98
CA SER A 45 16.14 5.24 5.13
C SER A 45 15.05 4.55 5.94
N PRO A 46 13.89 4.28 5.32
CA PRO A 46 12.78 3.63 6.00
C PRO A 46 13.17 2.22 6.42
N ILE A 47 12.57 1.72 7.49
CA ILE A 47 12.86 0.40 8.05
C ILE A 47 11.60 -0.44 8.00
N LEU A 48 11.71 -1.59 7.32
CA LEU A 48 10.67 -2.61 7.25
C LEU A 48 11.12 -3.84 8.05
N VAL A 49 10.33 -4.22 9.05
CA VAL A 49 10.51 -5.45 9.82
C VAL A 49 9.38 -6.41 9.52
N ILE A 50 9.69 -7.61 9.03
CA ILE A 50 8.69 -8.66 8.71
C ILE A 50 8.90 -9.84 9.66
N ASP A 51 7.81 -10.30 10.27
CA ASP A 51 7.73 -11.45 11.18
C ASP A 51 8.76 -11.43 12.33
N ASN A 52 9.21 -10.23 12.72
CA ASN A 52 10.29 -9.99 13.69
C ASN A 52 11.61 -10.72 13.39
N LYS A 53 11.77 -11.24 12.16
CA LYS A 53 12.92 -12.05 11.74
C LYS A 53 13.76 -11.35 10.69
N LEU A 54 13.10 -10.63 9.78
CA LEU A 54 13.74 -9.93 8.68
C LEU A 54 13.67 -8.43 8.94
N LYS A 55 14.82 -7.76 8.92
CA LYS A 55 14.92 -6.30 9.00
C LYS A 55 15.56 -5.76 7.73
N LEU A 56 14.81 -4.98 6.98
CA LEU A 56 15.24 -4.34 5.74
C LEU A 56 15.39 -2.84 5.96
N ILE A 57 16.43 -2.27 5.35
CA ILE A 57 16.67 -0.82 5.31
C ILE A 57 16.44 -0.39 3.86
N GLY A 58 15.38 0.37 3.65
CA GLY A 58 14.97 0.86 2.34
C GLY A 58 15.69 2.15 1.94
N HIS A 59 15.50 2.52 0.68
CA HIS A 59 15.83 3.81 0.11
C HIS A 59 14.71 4.19 -0.86
N TYR A 60 14.46 5.49 -1.01
CA TYR A 60 13.48 5.99 -1.96
C TYR A 60 14.11 6.07 -3.36
N GLU A 61 13.38 5.60 -4.36
CA GLU A 61 13.77 5.72 -5.76
C GLU A 61 12.62 6.37 -6.54
N GLU A 62 12.93 7.40 -7.33
CA GLU A 62 11.96 8.05 -8.20
C GLU A 62 11.71 7.17 -9.43
N THR A 63 10.47 6.72 -9.61
CA THR A 63 10.08 5.91 -10.77
C THR A 63 9.66 6.79 -11.94
N ILE A 64 10.06 6.43 -13.16
CA ILE A 64 9.57 7.06 -14.38
C ILE A 64 8.21 6.45 -14.76
N GLY A 65 7.18 7.28 -14.89
CA GLY A 65 5.84 6.89 -15.32
C GLY A 65 4.85 6.70 -14.17
N THR A 66 3.83 5.87 -14.38
CA THR A 66 2.75 5.63 -13.41
C THR A 66 2.56 4.15 -13.17
N CYS A 67 2.59 3.72 -11.91
CA CYS A 67 2.26 2.36 -11.51
C CYS A 67 0.74 2.22 -11.36
N ILE A 68 0.14 1.23 -12.03
CA ILE A 68 -1.28 0.90 -11.88
C ILE A 68 -1.38 -0.41 -11.09
N ALA A 69 -1.86 -0.32 -9.85
CA ALA A 69 -2.14 -1.49 -9.02
C ALA A 69 -3.62 -1.87 -9.18
N LEU A 70 -3.88 -3.15 -9.48
CA LEU A 70 -5.23 -3.70 -9.61
C LEU A 70 -5.41 -4.80 -8.57
N THR A 71 -6.53 -4.77 -7.87
CA THR A 71 -6.89 -5.76 -6.85
C THR A 71 -7.85 -6.80 -7.44
N GLU A 72 -7.97 -7.96 -6.79
CA GLU A 72 -8.94 -8.98 -7.22
C GLU A 72 -10.40 -8.46 -7.14
N GLU A 73 -10.68 -7.55 -6.20
CA GLU A 73 -11.98 -6.94 -6.02
C GLU A 73 -12.41 -6.12 -7.25
N ASP A 74 -11.47 -5.41 -7.88
CA ASP A 74 -11.71 -4.65 -9.13
C ASP A 74 -12.28 -5.53 -10.24
N PHE A 75 -11.90 -6.81 -10.29
CA PHE A 75 -12.39 -7.79 -11.25
C PHE A 75 -13.74 -8.42 -10.83
N LEU A 76 -14.04 -8.49 -9.53
CA LEU A 76 -15.32 -9.01 -9.02
C LEU A 76 -16.48 -8.05 -9.31
N TYR A 77 -16.24 -6.73 -9.30
CA TYR A 77 -17.24 -5.74 -9.69
C TYR A 77 -17.66 -5.87 -11.16
N LYS A 78 -16.73 -6.24 -12.05
CA LYS A 78 -17.01 -6.43 -13.50
C LYS A 78 -17.91 -7.65 -13.75
N ARG A 79 -17.73 -8.75 -13.01
CA ARG A 79 -18.49 -9.99 -13.22
C ARG A 79 -19.98 -9.86 -12.84
N LYS A 80 -20.30 -9.06 -11.81
CA LYS A 80 -21.70 -8.79 -11.43
C LYS A 80 -22.45 -7.94 -12.47
N GLN A 81 -21.77 -7.03 -13.17
CA GLN A 81 -22.42 -6.25 -14.23
C GLN A 81 -22.66 -7.06 -15.50
N SER A 82 -21.78 -8.00 -15.86
CA SER A 82 -21.96 -8.86 -17.05
C SER A 82 -23.04 -9.92 -16.90
N SER A 83 -23.34 -10.37 -15.67
CA SER A 83 -24.38 -11.36 -15.39
C SER A 83 -25.79 -10.76 -15.26
N SER A 84 -25.92 -9.43 -15.26
CA SER A 84 -27.22 -8.73 -15.19
C SER A 84 -27.82 -8.44 -16.58
N TYR A 85 -27.14 -8.86 -17.67
CA TYR A 85 -27.57 -8.65 -19.06
C TYR A 85 -27.78 -9.95 -19.84
N SER A 86 -27.87 -11.10 -19.17
CA SER A 86 -28.16 -12.40 -19.77
C SER A 86 -29.45 -13.00 -19.22
#